data_AF-A0A1H0PCZ0-F1
#
_entry.id   AF-A0A1H0PCZ0-F1
#
_cell.length_a   1.000
_cell.length_b   1.000
_cell.length_c   1.000
_cell.angle_alpha   90.00
_cell.angle_beta   90.00
_cell.angle_gamma   90.00
#
_symmetry.space_group_name_H-M   'P 1'
#
loop_
_entity.id
_entity.type
_entity.pdbx_description
1 polymer ?
#
loop_
_entity_poly.entity_id
_entity_poly.type
_entity_poly.pdbx_seq_one_letter_code
_entity_poly.pdbx_strand_id
1 'polypeptide(L)'
;MSGDNIRLAGFLRLCQWHCDEAAFALGGGRFGTDRCRELAAELFETAIALRRYADSHDSPPKPALPEGGGAEHRTVESDPDV
;
A
#
# COMPACT_ATOMS: atom_id res chain seq x y z
N MET A 1 6.40 -5.00 12.26
CA MET A 1 6.19 -5.12 10.80
C MET A 1 4.71 -5.36 10.57
N SER A 2 4.06 -4.60 9.69
CA SER A 2 2.66 -4.84 9.32
C SER A 2 2.53 -6.18 8.58
N GLY A 3 1.40 -6.87 8.72
CA GLY A 3 1.13 -8.13 8.01
C GLY A 3 1.19 -7.98 6.48
N ASP A 4 0.89 -6.79 5.97
CA ASP A 4 0.97 -6.48 4.54
C ASP A 4 2.41 -6.47 4.02
N ASN A 5 3.36 -5.98 4.83
CA ASN A 5 4.78 -5.95 4.47
C ASN A 5 5.36 -7.37 4.40
N ILE A 6 4.91 -8.28 5.27
CA ILE A 6 5.32 -9.68 5.27
C ILE A 6 4.77 -10.40 4.02
N ARG A 7 3.50 -10.15 3.67
CA ARG A 7 2.90 -10.71 2.45
C ARG A 7 3.61 -10.21 1.19
N LEU A 8 3.87 -8.91 1.11
CA LEU A 8 4.62 -8.33 -0.01
C LEU A 8 6.02 -8.92 -0.14
N ALA A 9 6.75 -9.06 0.98
CA ALA A 9 8.05 -9.71 0.99
C ALA A 9 7.99 -11.16 0.48
N GLY A 10 6.96 -11.91 0.87
CA GLY A 10 6.70 -13.26 0.35
C GLY A 10 6.46 -13.29 -1.15
N PHE A 11 5.61 -12.40 -1.66
CA PHE A 11 5.37 -12.27 -3.11
C PHE A 11 6.63 -11.94 -3.89
N LEU A 12 7.44 -10.99 -3.41
CA LEU A 12 8.70 -10.61 -4.06
C LEU A 12 9.68 -11.79 -4.10
N ARG A 13 9.75 -12.58 -3.02
CA ARG A 13 10.63 -13.75 -2.98
C ARG A 13 10.21 -14.84 -3.96
N LEU A 14 8.91 -15.06 -4.11
CA LEU A 14 8.37 -16.01 -5.09
C LEU A 14 8.62 -15.53 -6.53
N CYS A 15 8.35 -14.25 -6.80
CA CYS A 15 8.60 -13.60 -8.07
C CYS A 15 10.07 -13.73 -8.49
N GLN A 16 11.01 -13.52 -7.56
CA GLN A 16 12.44 -13.73 -7.80
C GLN A 16 12.71 -15.17 -8.23
N TRP A 17 12.20 -16.16 -7.48
CA TRP A 17 12.42 -17.56 -7.80
C TRP A 17 11.90 -17.93 -9.20
N HIS A 18 10.71 -17.47 -9.59
CA HIS A 18 10.17 -17.70 -10.93
C HIS A 18 11.02 -17.06 -12.03
N CYS A 19 11.59 -15.88 -11.79
CA CYS A 19 12.50 -15.25 -12.74
C CYS A 19 13.79 -16.06 -12.91
N ASP A 20 14.35 -16.57 -11.81
CA ASP A 20 15.57 -17.40 -11.83
C ASP A 20 15.32 -18.71 -12.60
N GLU A 21 14.20 -19.39 -12.35
CA GLU A 21 13.79 -20.60 -13.08
C GLU A 21 13.58 -20.32 -14.57
N ALA A 22 12.93 -19.20 -14.91
CA ALA A 22 12.72 -18.80 -16.29
C ALA A 22 14.03 -18.50 -17.01
N ALA A 23 14.95 -17.78 -16.37
CA ALA A 23 16.28 -17.50 -16.94
C ALA A 23 17.07 -18.79 -17.20
N PHE A 24 17.03 -19.74 -16.26
CA PHE A 24 17.65 -21.05 -16.44
C PHE A 24 17.00 -21.85 -17.58
N ALA A 25 15.66 -21.89 -17.63
CA ALA A 25 14.92 -22.63 -18.65
C ALA A 25 15.07 -22.02 -20.05
N LEU A 26 15.16 -20.69 -20.17
CA LEU A 26 15.42 -19.96 -21.41
C LEU A 26 16.79 -20.34 -21.98
N GLY A 27 17.83 -20.38 -21.14
CA GLY A 27 19.16 -20.82 -21.55
C GLY A 27 19.20 -22.26 -22.09
N GLY A 28 18.25 -23.10 -21.67
CA GLY A 28 18.09 -24.48 -22.15
C GLY A 28 17.02 -24.68 -23.23
N GLY A 29 16.38 -23.64 -23.75
CA GLY A 29 15.31 -23.74 -24.75
C GLY A 29 14.03 -24.43 -24.26
N ARG A 30 13.85 -24.56 -22.94
CA ARG A 30 12.71 -25.25 -22.29
C ARG A 30 11.62 -24.30 -21.80
N PHE A 31 11.77 -23.01 -22.06
CA PHE A 31 10.81 -21.98 -21.65
C PHE A 31 9.94 -21.54 -22.83
N GLY A 32 8.76 -22.15 -22.93
CA GLY A 32 7.81 -21.93 -24.02
C GLY A 32 6.97 -20.65 -23.86
N THR A 33 6.25 -20.28 -24.93
CA THR A 33 5.45 -19.05 -24.98
C THR A 33 4.38 -18.95 -23.90
N ASP A 34 3.76 -20.07 -23.52
CA ASP A 34 2.74 -20.07 -22.47
C ASP A 34 3.34 -19.79 -21.09
N ARG A 35 4.53 -20.35 -20.82
CA ARG A 35 5.29 -20.03 -19.60
C ARG A 35 5.76 -18.57 -19.56
N CYS A 36 6.12 -17.99 -20.72
CA CYS A 36 6.39 -16.55 -20.80
C CYS A 36 5.16 -15.72 -20.43
N ARG A 37 3.96 -16.10 -20.90
CA ARG A 37 2.71 -15.39 -20.59
C ARG A 37 2.34 -15.52 -19.12
N GLU A 38 2.48 -16.71 -18.55
CA GLU A 38 2.26 -16.97 -17.12
C GLU A 38 3.17 -16.08 -16.27
N LEU A 39 4.49 -16.10 -16.53
CA LEU A 39 5.44 -15.26 -15.79
C LEU A 39 5.12 -13.77 -15.95
N ALA A 40 4.76 -13.31 -17.15
CA ALA A 40 4.41 -11.91 -17.37
C ALA A 40 3.19 -11.48 -16.54
N ALA A 41 2.17 -12.34 -16.40
CA ALA A 41 1.01 -12.06 -15.57
C ALA A 41 1.38 -11.93 -14.08
N GLU A 42 2.23 -12.83 -13.58
CA GLU A 42 2.72 -12.78 -12.20
C GLU A 42 3.56 -11.52 -11.91
N LEU A 43 4.42 -11.13 -12.85
CA LEU A 43 5.19 -9.89 -12.77
C LEU A 43 4.28 -8.66 -12.72
N PHE A 44 3.18 -8.67 -13.48
CA PHE A 44 2.21 -7.58 -13.48
C PHE A 44 1.49 -7.45 -12.14
N GLU A 45 1.04 -8.56 -11.56
CA GLU A 45 0.43 -8.55 -10.21
C GLU A 45 1.41 -8.08 -9.13
N THR A 46 2.67 -8.49 -9.23
CA THR A 46 3.74 -8.01 -8.33
C THR A 46 3.94 -6.50 -8.46
N ALA A 47 3.92 -5.97 -9.68
CA ALA A 47 4.01 -4.52 -9.91
C ALA A 47 2.81 -3.76 -9.32
N ILE A 48 1.59 -4.32 -9.39
CA ILE A 48 0.40 -3.74 -8.75
C ILE A 48 0.57 -3.70 -7.22
N ALA A 49 1.03 -4.79 -6.61
CA ALA A 49 1.22 -4.87 -5.16
C ALA A 49 2.25 -3.83 -4.66
N LEU A 50 3.35 -3.64 -5.40
CA LEU A 50 4.36 -2.64 -5.10
C LEU A 50 3.81 -1.21 -5.18
N ARG A 51 2.99 -0.90 -6.19
CA ARG A 51 2.35 0.41 -6.34
C ARG A 51 1.42 0.70 -5.16
N ARG A 52 0.56 -0.25 -4.80
CA ARG A 52 -0.33 -0.12 -3.63
C ARG A 52 0.44 0.12 -2.33
N TYR A 53 1.57 -0.58 -2.17
CA TYR A 53 2.44 -0.36 -1.03
C TYR A 53 3.00 1.07 -1.02
N ALA A 54 3.51 1.57 -2.14
CA ALA A 54 3.99 2.94 -2.26
C ALA A 54 2.88 3.96 -1.94
N ASP A 55 1.69 3.82 -2.55
CA ASP A 55 0.55 4.72 -2.33
C ASP A 55 0.11 4.77 -0.86
N SER A 56 0.20 3.64 -0.14
CA SER A 56 -0.13 3.58 1.29
C SER A 56 0.91 4.28 2.19
N HIS A 57 2.14 4.45 1.71
CA HIS A 57 3.23 5.12 2.44
C HIS A 57 3.39 6.60 2.06
N ASP A 58 2.90 7.00 0.88
CA ASP A 58 2.90 8.40 0.41
C ASP A 58 1.67 9.21 0.86
N SER A 59 0.72 8.60 1.58
CA SER A 59 -0.38 9.37 2.17
C SER A 59 0.17 10.41 3.16
N PRO A 60 -0.03 11.72 2.93
CA PRO A 60 0.43 12.74 3.86
C PRO A 60 -0.21 12.50 5.23
N PRO A 61 0.49 12.80 6.34
CA PRO A 61 -0.10 12.69 7.66
C PRO A 61 -1.38 13.51 7.68
N LYS A 62 -2.50 12.85 8.03
CA LYS A 62 -3.82 13.47 8.19
C LYS A 62 -3.63 14.77 8.98
N PRO A 63 -4.02 15.95 8.45
CA PRO A 63 -3.85 17.19 9.19
C PRO A 63 -4.54 17.03 10.54
N ALA A 64 -3.79 17.26 11.62
CA ALA A 64 -4.35 17.26 12.96
C ALA A 64 -5.54 18.23 12.95
N LEU A 65 -6.74 17.73 13.28
CA LEU A 65 -7.86 18.62 13.53
C LEU A 65 -7.41 19.61 14.61
N PRO A 66 -7.74 20.90 14.50
CA PRO A 66 -7.40 21.86 15.53
C PRO A 66 -8.12 21.45 16.83
N GLU A 67 -7.32 20.98 17.79
CA GLU A 67 -7.66 20.93 19.21
C GLU A 67 -7.89 22.39 19.67
N GLY A 68 -9.11 22.90 19.53
CA GLY A 68 -9.36 24.30 19.88
C GLY A 68 -10.72 24.82 19.47
N GLY A 69 -11.74 24.48 20.25
CA GLY A 69 -13.06 25.09 20.18
C GLY A 69 -13.67 25.17 21.57
N GLY A 70 -13.07 26.02 22.43
CA GLY A 70 -13.67 26.39 23.71
C GLY A 70 -15.04 27.02 23.49
N ALA A 71 -16.08 26.38 24.01
CA ALA A 71 -17.40 26.99 24.15
C ALA A 71 -17.54 27.54 25.57
N GLU A 72 -16.83 28.63 25.85
CA GLU A 72 -17.16 29.51 26.97
C GLU A 72 -18.36 30.38 26.56
N HIS A 73 -19.58 29.86 26.77
CA HIS A 73 -20.79 30.65 26.65
C HIS A 73 -20.94 31.50 27.93
N ARG A 74 -20.23 32.64 27.98
CA ARG A 74 -20.60 33.76 28.85
C ARG A 74 -21.53 34.66 28.03
N THR A 75 -22.79 34.75 28.45
CA THR A 75 -23.63 35.90 28.10
C THR A 75 -24.39 36.34 29.34
N VAL A 76 -24.22 37.62 29.60
CA VAL A 76 -24.68 38.44 30.73
C VAL A 76 -26.11 38.95 30.47
N GLU A 77 -26.75 39.43 31.55
CA GLU A 77 -27.98 40.26 31.60
C GLU A 77 -29.32 39.50 31.44
N SER A 78 -30.32 39.67 32.32
CA SER A 78 -30.82 40.96 32.81
C SER A 78 -31.48 40.85 34.19
N ASP A 79 -31.23 41.87 35.00
CA ASP A 79 -32.01 42.29 36.16
C ASP A 79 -33.36 42.88 35.70
N PRO A 80 -34.46 42.69 36.43
CA PRO A 80 -35.40 43.79 36.55
C PRO A 80 -35.83 44.04 38.01
N ASP A 81 -35.58 45.28 38.46
CA ASP A 81 -36.34 45.98 39.51
C ASP A 81 -37.86 45.80 39.30
N VAL A 82 -38.55 45.17 40.27
CA VAL A 82 -39.83 45.56 40.92
C VAL A 82 -40.00 44.74 42.21
#